data_AF-A0A523W0W5-F1
#
_entry.id   AF-A0A523W0W5-F1
#
_cell.length_a   1.000
_cell.length_b   1.000
_cell.length_c   1.000
_cell.angle_alpha   90.00
_cell.angle_beta   90.00
_cell.angle_gamma   90.00
#
_symmetry.space_group_name_H-M   'P 1'
#
loop_
_entity.id
_entity.type
_entity.pdbx_description
1 polymer ?
#
loop_
_entity_poly.entity_id
_entity_poly.type
_entity_poly.pdbx_seq_one_letter_code
_entity_poly.pdbx_strand_id
1 'polypeptide(L)'
;MSQITKELNKIRRRINDLEEMIIKMEVDEEKDIHKLDQAYSERIRLYRLYKRLQHAYPIKSAEWDILRELEKNLQIKILHINDVEQNNTAYYSSNKNGISELVIRDSHFSTIPESICELTSLRKLILINNKISHFPESFTNLEFLKELNLNSNSIHHLPDFISNLRLLKRLVLSNNKLNQLPESLFNLEFLTHLSLDNNKLDKISKSISKLKNLDFLTLNGNKLTYLPNSFSELRGLFFMDLRNNFLTEAHLPFIRSRDSHILV
;
A
#
# COMPACT_ATOMS: atom_id res chain seq x y z
N MET A 1 11.24 12.52 9.83
CA MET A 1 10.67 11.53 10.77
C MET A 1 10.10 12.26 11.98
N SER A 2 8.90 11.90 12.44
CA SER A 2 8.33 12.50 13.64
C SER A 2 9.16 12.13 14.87
N GLN A 3 9.12 12.96 15.91
CA GLN A 3 9.83 12.70 17.17
C GLN A 3 9.46 11.31 17.74
N ILE A 4 8.18 10.93 17.64
CA ILE A 4 7.66 9.63 18.07
C ILE A 4 8.30 8.47 17.28
N THR A 5 8.47 8.58 15.97
CA THR A 5 9.13 7.53 15.16
C THR A 5 10.60 7.34 15.54
N LYS A 6 11.32 8.42 15.85
CA LYS A 6 12.71 8.34 16.34
C LYS A 6 12.79 7.65 17.69
N GLU A 7 11.89 7.99 18.61
CA GLU A 7 11.81 7.36 19.93
C GLU A 7 11.42 5.88 19.86
N LEU A 8 10.46 5.49 19.01
CA LEU A 8 10.11 4.08 18.77
C LEU A 8 11.31 3.26 18.28
N ASN A 9 12.06 3.77 17.30
CA ASN A 9 13.25 3.08 16.79
C ASN A 9 14.36 2.95 17.86
N LYS A 10 14.52 3.96 18.71
CA LYS A 10 15.48 3.92 19.83
C LYS A 10 15.08 2.87 20.86
N ILE A 11 13.80 2.81 21.23
CA ILE A 11 13.27 1.82 22.16
C ILE A 11 13.39 0.41 21.59
N ARG A 12 13.06 0.20 20.31
CA ARG A 12 13.17 -1.11 19.65
C ARG A 12 14.60 -1.63 19.64
N ARG A 13 15.58 -0.79 19.31
CA ARG A 13 17.01 -1.17 19.38
C ARG A 13 17.40 -1.59 20.79
N ARG A 14 17.01 -0.81 21.80
CA ARG A 14 17.32 -1.14 23.20
C ARG A 14 16.68 -2.44 23.67
N ILE A 15 15.46 -2.74 23.21
CA ILE A 15 14.80 -4.03 23.49
C ILE A 15 15.63 -5.19 22.91
N ASN A 16 16.05 -5.10 21.65
CA ASN A 16 16.88 -6.12 21.01
C ASN A 16 18.22 -6.30 21.74
N ASP A 17 18.88 -5.21 22.11
CA ASP A 17 20.16 -5.26 22.87
C ASP A 17 19.97 -5.98 24.22
N LEU A 18 18.85 -5.73 24.90
CA LEU A 18 18.52 -6.40 26.17
C LEU A 18 18.20 -7.87 25.97
N GLU A 19 17.52 -8.25 24.88
CA GLU A 19 17.25 -9.65 24.55
C GLU A 19 18.52 -10.44 24.27
N GLU A 20 19.44 -9.89 23.47
CA GLU A 20 20.75 -10.51 23.26
C GLU A 20 21.55 -10.64 24.55
N MET A 21 21.49 -9.62 25.42
CA MET A 21 22.17 -9.64 26.71
C MET A 21 21.59 -10.71 27.64
N ILE A 22 20.26 -10.79 27.74
CA ILE A 22 19.55 -11.79 28.55
C ILE A 22 19.91 -13.20 28.07
N ILE A 23 19.83 -13.46 26.76
CA ILE A 23 20.16 -14.77 26.18
C ILE A 23 21.58 -15.18 26.58
N LYS A 24 22.57 -14.28 26.44
CA LYS A 24 23.96 -14.58 26.82
C LYS A 24 24.12 -14.85 28.31
N MET A 25 23.44 -14.09 29.15
CA MET A 25 23.51 -14.25 30.60
C MET A 25 22.79 -15.51 31.10
N GLU A 26 21.77 -16.00 30.42
CA GLU A 26 21.04 -17.19 30.88
C GLU A 26 21.85 -18.48 30.76
N VAL A 27 22.74 -18.55 29.76
CA VAL A 27 23.63 -19.70 29.51
C VAL A 27 24.92 -19.67 30.35
N ASP A 28 25.17 -18.59 31.08
CA ASP A 28 26.33 -18.43 31.94
C ASP A 28 26.07 -19.04 33.33
N GLU A 29 26.95 -19.95 33.77
CA GLU A 29 26.83 -20.64 35.07
C GLU A 29 27.18 -19.71 36.25
N GLU A 30 27.96 -18.65 36.02
CA GLU A 30 28.32 -17.63 37.02
C GLU A 30 27.51 -16.32 36.87
N LYS A 31 26.33 -16.39 36.26
CA LYS A 31 25.52 -15.21 35.95
C LYS A 31 25.17 -14.36 37.17
N ASP A 32 25.34 -13.05 37.03
CA ASP A 32 24.84 -12.06 37.98
C ASP A 32 23.30 -11.98 37.89
N ILE A 33 22.63 -12.66 38.82
CA ILE A 33 21.17 -12.73 38.93
C ILE A 33 20.56 -11.34 39.09
N HIS A 34 21.20 -10.44 39.83
CA HIS A 34 20.67 -9.08 40.03
C HIS A 34 20.67 -8.29 38.73
N LYS A 35 21.76 -8.40 37.95
CA LYS A 35 21.86 -7.74 36.64
C LYS A 35 20.89 -8.37 35.62
N LEU A 36 20.63 -9.67 35.71
CA LEU A 36 19.63 -10.36 34.88
C LEU A 36 18.21 -9.86 35.17
N ASP A 37 17.83 -9.74 36.46
CA ASP A 37 16.52 -9.21 36.87
C ASP A 37 16.30 -7.75 36.44
N GLN A 38 17.35 -6.93 36.51
CA GLN A 38 17.31 -5.54 36.01
C GLN A 38 17.09 -5.51 34.49
N ALA A 39 17.76 -6.37 33.73
CA ALA A 39 17.59 -6.48 32.29
C ALA A 39 16.15 -6.88 31.93
N TYR A 40 15.60 -7.88 32.62
CA TYR A 40 14.21 -8.30 32.44
C TYR A 40 13.21 -7.18 32.75
N SER A 41 13.41 -6.46 33.86
CA SER A 41 12.56 -5.35 34.27
C SER A 41 12.61 -4.18 33.29
N GLU A 42 13.81 -3.82 32.80
CA GLU A 42 13.99 -2.77 31.79
C GLU A 42 13.33 -3.19 30.47
N ARG A 43 13.51 -4.43 30.03
CA ARG A 43 12.88 -4.97 28.82
C ARG A 43 11.35 -4.86 28.90
N ILE A 44 10.74 -5.29 30.01
CA ILE A 44 9.29 -5.19 30.22
C ILE A 44 8.83 -3.73 30.21
N ARG A 45 9.55 -2.83 30.89
CA ARG A 45 9.24 -1.40 30.91
C ARG A 45 9.30 -0.79 29.51
N LEU A 46 10.33 -1.12 28.73
CA LEU A 46 10.51 -0.65 27.37
C LEU A 46 9.46 -1.24 26.44
N TYR A 47 9.08 -2.50 26.58
CA TYR A 47 7.95 -3.06 25.84
C TYR A 47 6.64 -2.32 26.11
N ARG A 48 6.37 -1.96 27.38
CA ARG A 48 5.18 -1.16 27.74
C ARG A 48 5.25 0.26 27.16
N LEU A 49 6.41 0.91 27.24
CA LEU A 49 6.61 2.26 26.70
C LEU A 49 6.53 2.27 25.18
N TYR A 50 7.16 1.28 24.55
CA TYR A 50 7.09 1.01 23.12
C TYR A 50 5.63 0.94 22.72
N LYS A 51 4.86 0.03 23.35
CA LYS A 51 3.41 -0.14 23.10
C LYS A 51 2.61 1.14 23.31
N ARG A 52 2.88 1.93 24.34
CA ARG A 52 2.20 3.23 24.55
C ARG A 52 2.54 4.25 23.46
N LEU A 53 3.81 4.37 23.08
CA LEU A 53 4.25 5.27 22.01
C LEU A 53 3.75 4.81 20.64
N GLN A 54 3.56 3.51 20.50
CA GLN A 54 2.96 2.85 19.35
C GLN A 54 1.52 3.31 19.12
N HIS A 55 0.81 3.63 20.21
CA HIS A 55 -0.55 4.16 20.25
C HIS A 55 -0.58 5.70 20.44
N ALA A 56 0.56 6.41 20.35
CA ALA A 56 0.66 7.82 20.75
C ALA A 56 -0.04 8.81 19.81
N TYR A 57 -0.56 8.37 18.67
CA TYR A 57 -1.42 9.19 17.85
C TYR A 57 -2.88 8.82 18.12
N PRO A 58 -3.58 9.58 18.98
CA PRO A 58 -4.97 9.31 19.29
C PRO A 58 -5.82 9.39 18.02
N ILE A 59 -6.57 8.32 17.78
CA ILE A 59 -7.56 8.21 16.72
C ILE A 59 -8.83 8.91 17.22
N LYS A 60 -9.51 9.65 16.34
CA LYS A 60 -10.76 10.34 16.72
C LYS A 60 -11.85 9.31 17.01
N SER A 61 -12.81 9.64 17.88
CA SER A 61 -13.94 8.73 18.17
C SER A 61 -14.64 8.25 16.91
N ALA A 62 -14.90 9.16 15.95
CA ALA A 62 -15.53 8.82 14.67
C ALA A 62 -14.72 7.81 13.84
N GLU A 63 -13.39 7.92 13.84
CA GLU A 63 -12.52 6.96 13.13
C GLU A 63 -12.54 5.58 13.82
N TRP A 64 -12.67 5.53 15.14
CA TRP A 64 -12.91 4.29 15.88
C TRP A 64 -14.27 3.67 15.58
N ASP A 65 -15.30 4.49 15.42
CA ASP A 65 -16.64 4.01 15.04
C ASP A 65 -16.60 3.34 13.66
N ILE A 66 -15.90 3.94 12.70
CA ILE A 66 -15.66 3.35 11.38
C ILE A 66 -14.95 1.99 11.50
N LEU A 67 -13.85 1.91 12.25
CA LEU A 67 -13.13 0.64 12.43
C LEU A 67 -14.03 -0.45 13.04
N ARG A 68 -14.81 -0.10 14.08
CA ARG A 68 -15.74 -1.04 14.74
C ARG A 68 -16.86 -1.50 13.80
N GLU A 69 -17.36 -0.61 12.97
CA GLU A 69 -18.36 -0.95 11.96
C GLU A 69 -17.78 -1.93 10.92
N LEU A 70 -16.58 -1.67 10.42
CA LEU A 70 -15.88 -2.55 9.49
C LEU A 70 -15.61 -3.93 10.12
N GLU A 71 -15.10 -3.97 11.36
CA GLU A 71 -14.89 -5.22 12.11
C GLU A 71 -16.17 -6.04 12.22
N LYS A 72 -17.28 -5.39 12.58
CA LYS A 72 -18.59 -6.03 12.72
C LYS A 72 -19.11 -6.58 11.38
N ASN A 73 -19.03 -5.78 10.32
CA ASN A 73 -19.56 -6.13 9.00
C ASN A 73 -18.76 -7.26 8.34
N LEU A 74 -17.44 -7.26 8.54
CA LEU A 74 -16.53 -8.24 7.96
C LEU A 74 -16.30 -9.47 8.85
N GLN A 75 -16.71 -9.40 10.11
CA GLN A 75 -16.40 -10.41 11.13
C GLN A 75 -14.88 -10.65 11.27
N ILE A 76 -14.10 -9.58 11.18
CA ILE A 76 -12.64 -9.59 11.36
C ILE A 76 -12.25 -8.63 12.47
N LYS A 77 -11.00 -8.76 12.93
CA LYS A 77 -10.39 -7.78 13.83
C LYS A 77 -9.41 -6.91 13.04
N ILE A 78 -9.53 -5.60 13.18
CA ILE A 78 -8.62 -4.65 12.53
C ILE A 78 -7.65 -4.14 13.60
N LEU A 79 -6.46 -4.73 13.60
CA LEU A 79 -5.43 -4.42 14.60
C LEU A 79 -4.63 -3.18 14.20
N HIS A 80 -4.07 -2.47 15.17
CA HIS A 80 -3.01 -1.53 14.85
C HIS A 80 -1.83 -2.33 14.25
N ILE A 81 -1.13 -1.82 13.22
CA ILE A 81 0.01 -2.44 12.47
C ILE A 81 1.12 -3.04 13.36
N ASN A 82 1.08 -2.62 14.60
CA ASN A 82 2.05 -2.76 15.63
C ASN A 82 1.74 -3.89 16.61
N ASP A 83 0.47 -4.30 16.64
CA ASP A 83 -0.06 -5.47 17.31
C ASP A 83 -0.39 -6.59 16.30
N VAL A 84 0.11 -6.46 15.06
CA VAL A 84 -0.09 -7.43 13.98
C VAL A 84 0.85 -8.62 14.12
N GLU A 85 0.28 -9.82 14.17
CA GLU A 85 1.00 -11.07 14.03
C GLU A 85 1.23 -11.44 12.54
N GLN A 86 2.08 -12.43 12.27
CA GLN A 86 2.25 -12.94 10.91
C GLN A 86 0.89 -13.39 10.34
N ASN A 87 0.61 -13.03 9.08
CA ASN A 87 -0.63 -13.37 8.34
C ASN A 87 -1.91 -12.63 8.76
N ASN A 88 -1.83 -11.53 9.53
CA ASN A 88 -3.02 -10.76 9.82
C ASN A 88 -3.66 -10.17 8.55
N THR A 89 -4.96 -10.37 8.40
CA THR A 89 -5.71 -9.98 7.20
C THR A 89 -6.08 -8.51 7.21
N ALA A 90 -6.25 -7.88 8.38
CA ALA A 90 -6.62 -6.46 8.43
C ALA A 90 -5.93 -5.67 9.54
N TYR A 91 -5.31 -4.56 9.17
CA TYR A 91 -4.66 -3.66 10.11
C TYR A 91 -4.72 -2.20 9.67
N TYR A 92 -4.46 -1.30 10.62
CA TYR A 92 -4.35 0.12 10.35
C TYR A 92 -3.08 0.72 10.98
N SER A 93 -2.67 1.90 10.51
CA SER A 93 -1.70 2.74 11.25
C SER A 93 -2.18 4.18 11.29
N SER A 94 -1.92 4.87 12.39
CA SER A 94 -2.29 6.28 12.57
C SER A 94 -1.06 7.20 12.57
N ASN A 95 -1.30 8.47 12.25
CA ASN A 95 -0.36 9.56 12.45
C ASN A 95 -1.06 10.72 13.17
N LYS A 96 -0.37 11.86 13.33
CA LYS A 96 -0.90 13.04 14.02
C LYS A 96 -2.24 13.58 13.50
N ASN A 97 -2.68 13.19 12.30
CA ASN A 97 -3.92 13.65 11.68
C ASN A 97 -5.08 12.63 11.83
N GLY A 98 -4.80 11.38 12.21
CA GLY A 98 -5.78 10.29 12.26
C GLY A 98 -5.27 9.01 11.60
N ILE A 99 -6.19 8.14 11.18
CA ILE A 99 -5.85 6.91 10.44
C ILE A 99 -5.21 7.28 9.11
N SER A 100 -4.05 6.69 8.82
CA SER A 100 -3.22 7.04 7.68
C SER A 100 -2.90 5.89 6.75
N GLU A 101 -2.96 4.66 7.27
CA GLU A 101 -2.91 3.44 6.49
C GLU A 101 -4.04 2.54 6.94
N LEU A 102 -4.76 1.98 5.97
CA LEU A 102 -5.72 0.91 6.20
C LEU A 102 -5.42 -0.21 5.21
N VAL A 103 -5.24 -1.41 5.75
CA VAL A 103 -4.99 -2.63 4.99
C VAL A 103 -6.05 -3.65 5.38
N ILE A 104 -6.77 -4.17 4.40
CA ILE A 104 -7.75 -5.22 4.57
C ILE A 104 -7.54 -6.23 3.43
N ARG A 105 -7.37 -7.49 3.78
CA ARG A 105 -7.10 -8.59 2.85
C ARG A 105 -8.12 -9.68 3.07
N ASP A 106 -8.41 -10.45 2.03
CA ASP A 106 -9.16 -11.71 2.16
C ASP A 106 -10.52 -11.56 2.87
N SER A 107 -11.18 -10.39 2.72
CA SER A 107 -12.38 -10.03 3.49
C SER A 107 -13.66 -10.01 2.63
N HIS A 108 -13.59 -10.58 1.42
CA HIS A 108 -14.72 -10.74 0.50
C HIS A 108 -15.52 -9.46 0.17
N PHE A 109 -14.94 -8.26 0.35
CA PHE A 109 -15.61 -7.01 0.00
C PHE A 109 -16.07 -7.01 -1.45
N SER A 110 -17.36 -6.80 -1.72
CA SER A 110 -17.90 -6.63 -3.08
C SER A 110 -17.86 -5.18 -3.56
N THR A 111 -17.92 -4.24 -2.62
CA THR A 111 -17.83 -2.79 -2.79
C THR A 111 -16.92 -2.21 -1.71
N ILE A 112 -16.31 -1.05 -1.99
CA ILE A 112 -15.64 -0.27 -0.96
C ILE A 112 -16.72 0.44 -0.12
N PRO A 113 -16.80 0.23 1.21
CA PRO A 113 -17.77 0.92 2.06
C PRO A 113 -17.58 2.43 2.05
N GLU A 114 -18.69 3.18 2.12
CA GLU A 114 -18.64 4.65 2.22
C GLU A 114 -17.87 5.12 3.47
N SER A 115 -17.96 4.38 4.58
CA SER A 115 -17.27 4.69 5.83
C SER A 115 -15.74 4.72 5.70
N ILE A 116 -15.15 3.93 4.78
CA ILE A 116 -13.70 4.03 4.49
C ILE A 116 -13.36 5.41 3.90
N CYS A 117 -14.29 6.00 3.15
CA CYS A 117 -14.10 7.30 2.49
C CYS A 117 -14.19 8.48 3.47
N GLU A 118 -14.64 8.25 4.70
CA GLU A 118 -14.64 9.23 5.79
C GLU A 118 -13.26 9.35 6.48
N LEU A 119 -12.37 8.38 6.26
CA LEU A 119 -10.98 8.40 6.74
C LEU A 119 -10.12 9.34 5.90
N THR A 120 -10.47 10.63 5.91
CA THR A 120 -9.88 11.70 5.08
C THR A 120 -8.37 11.91 5.29
N SER A 121 -7.78 11.38 6.35
CA SER A 121 -6.33 11.40 6.59
C SER A 121 -5.57 10.23 5.94
N LEU A 122 -6.27 9.31 5.27
CA LEU A 122 -5.67 8.16 4.60
C LEU A 122 -4.63 8.60 3.56
N ARG A 123 -3.48 7.96 3.63
CA ARG A 123 -2.38 8.07 2.68
C ARG A 123 -2.17 6.77 1.92
N LYS A 124 -2.56 5.65 2.50
CA LYS A 124 -2.36 4.31 1.95
C LYS A 124 -3.59 3.46 2.22
N LEU A 125 -4.19 2.95 1.15
CA LEU A 125 -5.34 2.07 1.20
C LEU A 125 -5.01 0.79 0.42
N ILE A 126 -5.00 -0.34 1.11
CA ILE A 126 -4.71 -1.65 0.53
C ILE A 126 -5.92 -2.56 0.77
N LEU A 127 -6.59 -2.94 -0.31
CA LEU A 127 -7.74 -3.86 -0.29
C LEU A 127 -7.45 -5.06 -1.21
N ILE A 128 -6.56 -5.96 -0.79
CA ILE A 128 -6.05 -7.07 -1.63
C ILE A 128 -6.90 -8.33 -1.46
N ASN A 129 -7.07 -9.10 -2.54
CA ASN A 129 -7.78 -10.38 -2.51
C ASN A 129 -9.21 -10.27 -1.95
N ASN A 130 -9.94 -9.27 -2.44
CA ASN A 130 -11.35 -9.08 -2.15
C ASN A 130 -12.17 -9.36 -3.43
N LYS A 131 -13.46 -8.99 -3.44
CA LYS A 131 -14.36 -9.14 -4.58
C LYS A 131 -14.81 -7.78 -5.12
N ILE A 132 -14.00 -6.74 -4.92
CA ILE A 132 -14.41 -5.35 -5.19
C ILE A 132 -14.66 -5.21 -6.68
N SER A 133 -15.83 -4.66 -7.00
CA SER A 133 -16.25 -4.38 -8.38
C SER A 133 -16.77 -2.95 -8.55
N HIS A 134 -17.10 -2.28 -7.44
CA HIS A 134 -17.69 -0.95 -7.41
C HIS A 134 -16.94 -0.02 -6.45
N PHE A 135 -16.95 1.26 -6.78
CA PHE A 135 -16.39 2.36 -5.99
C PHE A 135 -17.53 3.30 -5.59
N PRO A 136 -17.61 3.76 -4.33
CA PRO A 136 -18.58 4.78 -3.93
C PRO A 136 -18.15 6.16 -4.49
N GLU A 137 -19.11 7.06 -4.72
CA GLU A 137 -18.80 8.44 -5.18
C GLU A 137 -17.97 9.22 -4.15
N SER A 138 -18.18 8.92 -2.86
CA SER A 138 -17.42 9.48 -1.75
C SER A 138 -15.94 9.09 -1.75
N PHE A 139 -15.50 8.16 -2.61
CA PHE A 139 -14.08 7.81 -2.75
C PHE A 139 -13.21 9.01 -3.15
N THR A 140 -13.83 10.04 -3.73
CA THR A 140 -13.20 11.33 -4.02
C THR A 140 -12.73 12.10 -2.78
N ASN A 141 -13.28 11.80 -1.59
CA ASN A 141 -12.90 12.43 -0.32
C ASN A 141 -11.49 12.04 0.15
N LEU A 142 -10.89 11.00 -0.43
CA LEU A 142 -9.56 10.51 -0.09
C LEU A 142 -8.44 11.32 -0.76
N GLU A 143 -8.52 12.65 -0.70
CA GLU A 143 -7.64 13.59 -1.42
C GLU A 143 -6.15 13.45 -1.06
N PHE A 144 -5.86 12.93 0.13
CA PHE A 144 -4.50 12.73 0.63
C PHE A 144 -3.90 11.35 0.32
N LEU A 145 -4.63 10.51 -0.43
CA LEU A 145 -4.20 9.16 -0.78
C LEU A 145 -3.01 9.20 -1.73
N LYS A 146 -1.96 8.48 -1.37
CA LYS A 146 -0.71 8.35 -2.13
C LYS A 146 -0.50 6.96 -2.69
N GLU A 147 -1.08 5.96 -2.04
CA GLU A 147 -0.99 4.57 -2.47
C GLU A 147 -2.35 3.91 -2.40
N LEU A 148 -2.78 3.36 -3.53
CA LEU A 148 -3.99 2.56 -3.67
C LEU A 148 -3.62 1.20 -4.25
N ASN A 149 -3.88 0.15 -3.50
CA ASN A 149 -3.65 -1.21 -3.95
C ASN A 149 -4.94 -2.03 -3.88
N LEU A 150 -5.45 -2.39 -5.05
CA LEU A 150 -6.66 -3.18 -5.26
C LEU A 150 -6.32 -4.47 -6.02
N ASN A 151 -5.12 -5.01 -5.83
CA ASN A 151 -4.70 -6.26 -6.46
C ASN A 151 -5.64 -7.42 -6.09
N SER A 152 -5.91 -8.30 -7.05
CA SER A 152 -6.78 -9.47 -6.86
C SER A 152 -8.20 -9.08 -6.43
N ASN A 153 -8.91 -8.38 -7.31
CA ASN A 153 -10.32 -8.01 -7.12
C ASN A 153 -11.13 -8.36 -8.38
N SER A 154 -12.36 -7.83 -8.50
CA SER A 154 -13.25 -8.05 -9.66
C SER A 154 -13.61 -6.74 -10.35
N ILE A 155 -12.66 -5.79 -10.42
CA ILE A 155 -12.88 -4.47 -11.02
C ILE A 155 -12.92 -4.61 -12.54
N HIS A 156 -14.03 -4.19 -13.16
CA HIS A 156 -14.22 -4.19 -14.62
C HIS A 156 -13.89 -2.82 -15.21
N HIS A 157 -14.21 -1.75 -14.49
CA HIS A 157 -13.98 -0.37 -14.89
C HIS A 157 -13.49 0.43 -13.70
N LEU A 158 -12.53 1.32 -13.95
CA LEU A 158 -12.19 2.39 -13.01
C LEU A 158 -13.11 3.58 -13.25
N PRO A 159 -13.61 4.23 -12.19
CA PRO A 159 -14.43 5.43 -12.33
C PRO A 159 -13.60 6.63 -12.80
N ASP A 160 -14.23 7.54 -13.54
CA ASP A 160 -13.55 8.75 -14.04
C ASP A 160 -13.00 9.63 -12.91
N PHE A 161 -13.68 9.64 -11.76
CA PHE A 161 -13.27 10.42 -10.59
C PHE A 161 -11.98 9.91 -9.92
N ILE A 162 -11.37 8.81 -10.40
CA ILE A 162 -10.04 8.37 -9.93
C ILE A 162 -8.98 9.47 -10.06
N SER A 163 -9.14 10.37 -11.04
CA SER A 163 -8.27 11.53 -11.25
C SER A 163 -8.32 12.56 -10.11
N ASN A 164 -9.32 12.49 -9.22
CA ASN A 164 -9.43 13.38 -8.07
C ASN A 164 -8.41 13.04 -6.97
N LEU A 165 -7.81 11.84 -7.03
CA LEU A 165 -6.74 11.42 -6.13
C LEU A 165 -5.40 12.04 -6.57
N ARG A 166 -5.33 13.37 -6.59
CA ARG A 166 -4.23 14.15 -7.19
C ARG A 166 -2.87 13.86 -6.57
N LEU A 167 -2.81 13.33 -5.35
CA LEU A 167 -1.56 12.97 -4.67
C LEU A 167 -1.14 11.50 -4.87
N LEU A 168 -1.89 10.73 -5.68
CA LEU A 168 -1.63 9.32 -5.89
C LEU A 168 -0.30 9.11 -6.62
N LYS A 169 0.58 8.31 -6.00
CA LYS A 169 1.90 7.95 -6.52
C LYS A 169 1.99 6.51 -6.96
N ARG A 170 1.24 5.62 -6.32
CA ARG A 170 1.24 4.19 -6.58
C ARG A 170 -0.19 3.67 -6.73
N LEU A 171 -0.48 3.09 -7.89
CA LEU A 171 -1.75 2.46 -8.21
C LEU A 171 -1.50 1.02 -8.65
N VAL A 172 -2.00 0.06 -7.86
CA VAL A 172 -1.88 -1.36 -8.15
C VAL A 172 -3.27 -1.93 -8.40
N LEU A 173 -3.48 -2.44 -9.61
CA LEU A 173 -4.75 -2.97 -10.13
C LEU A 173 -4.56 -4.34 -10.78
N SER A 174 -3.43 -5.01 -10.52
CA SER A 174 -3.16 -6.33 -11.06
C SER A 174 -4.20 -7.36 -10.64
N ASN A 175 -4.38 -8.41 -11.45
CA ASN A 175 -5.33 -9.49 -11.22
C ASN A 175 -6.77 -8.96 -11.03
N ASN A 176 -7.22 -8.14 -11.97
CA ASN A 176 -8.60 -7.64 -12.05
C ASN A 176 -9.23 -8.04 -13.41
N LYS A 177 -10.32 -7.39 -13.80
CA LYS A 177 -11.07 -7.66 -15.04
C LYS A 177 -11.13 -6.42 -15.94
N LEU A 178 -10.19 -5.48 -15.77
CA LEU A 178 -10.17 -4.22 -16.52
C LEU A 178 -10.01 -4.50 -18.01
N ASN A 179 -10.95 -4.04 -18.82
CA ASN A 179 -10.87 -4.08 -20.28
C ASN A 179 -10.44 -2.74 -20.89
N GLN A 180 -10.59 -1.64 -20.14
CA GLN A 180 -10.16 -0.30 -20.52
C GLN A 180 -9.78 0.51 -19.28
N LEU A 181 -9.01 1.57 -19.50
CA LEU A 181 -8.70 2.59 -18.49
C LEU A 181 -9.42 3.89 -18.87
N PRO A 182 -10.00 4.63 -17.91
CA PRO A 182 -10.58 5.94 -18.18
C PRO A 182 -9.48 6.93 -18.58
N GLU A 183 -9.78 7.83 -19.52
CA GLU A 183 -8.83 8.86 -19.95
C GLU A 183 -8.39 9.77 -18.80
N SER A 184 -9.24 9.94 -17.79
CA SER A 184 -8.94 10.75 -16.61
C SER A 184 -7.80 10.18 -15.76
N LEU A 185 -7.56 8.86 -15.77
CA LEU A 185 -6.45 8.23 -15.03
C LEU A 185 -5.11 8.84 -15.41
N PHE A 186 -4.94 9.23 -16.67
CA PHE A 186 -3.70 9.82 -17.19
C PHE A 186 -3.49 11.28 -16.74
N ASN A 187 -4.42 11.86 -15.98
CA ASN A 187 -4.25 13.17 -15.34
C ASN A 187 -3.65 13.05 -13.92
N LEU A 188 -3.28 11.85 -13.46
CA LEU A 188 -2.59 11.63 -12.19
C LEU A 188 -1.10 11.99 -12.32
N GLU A 189 -0.80 13.30 -12.29
CA GLU A 189 0.54 13.84 -12.58
C GLU A 189 1.66 13.29 -11.69
N PHE A 190 1.35 12.92 -10.45
CA PHE A 190 2.32 12.38 -9.49
C PHE A 190 2.45 10.86 -9.50
N LEU A 191 1.75 10.17 -10.42
CA LEU A 191 1.82 8.72 -10.52
C LEU A 191 3.21 8.28 -11.00
N THR A 192 3.84 7.43 -10.20
CA THR A 192 5.18 6.88 -10.45
C THR A 192 5.10 5.38 -10.74
N HIS A 193 4.20 4.68 -10.04
CA HIS A 193 4.03 3.24 -10.14
C HIS A 193 2.61 2.89 -10.58
N LEU A 194 2.48 2.21 -11.72
CA LEU A 194 1.22 1.70 -12.25
C LEU A 194 1.36 0.21 -12.56
N SER A 195 0.55 -0.62 -11.90
CA SER A 195 0.58 -2.07 -12.09
C SER A 195 -0.78 -2.58 -12.52
N LEU A 196 -0.83 -3.20 -13.71
CA LEU A 196 -2.04 -3.58 -14.45
C LEU A 196 -1.97 -5.03 -14.93
N ASP A 197 -1.10 -5.85 -14.34
CA ASP A 197 -0.88 -7.23 -14.77
C ASP A 197 -2.16 -8.07 -14.68
N ASN A 198 -2.28 -9.08 -15.53
CA ASN A 198 -3.38 -10.04 -15.52
C ASN A 198 -4.75 -9.35 -15.52
N ASN A 199 -4.95 -8.45 -16.48
CA ASN A 199 -6.23 -7.82 -16.79
C ASN A 199 -6.68 -8.25 -18.19
N LYS A 200 -7.62 -7.50 -18.80
CA LYS A 200 -8.18 -7.78 -20.13
C LYS A 200 -7.96 -6.59 -21.08
N LEU A 201 -6.95 -5.76 -20.84
CA LEU A 201 -6.67 -4.57 -21.63
C LEU A 201 -6.24 -4.99 -23.04
N ASP A 202 -6.97 -4.55 -24.07
CA ASP A 202 -6.63 -4.78 -25.47
C ASP A 202 -5.90 -3.59 -26.12
N LYS A 203 -5.96 -2.42 -25.47
CA LYS A 203 -5.28 -1.19 -25.88
C LYS A 203 -4.86 -0.37 -24.66
N ILE A 204 -3.85 0.48 -24.87
CA ILE A 204 -3.49 1.58 -23.96
C ILE A 204 -3.68 2.89 -24.71
N SER A 205 -4.29 3.87 -24.04
CA SER A 205 -4.49 5.20 -24.60
C SER A 205 -3.17 5.91 -24.88
N LYS A 206 -3.14 6.72 -25.94
CA LYS A 206 -2.03 7.64 -26.23
C LYS A 206 -1.77 8.62 -25.08
N SER A 207 -2.78 8.88 -24.25
CA SER A 207 -2.69 9.74 -23.06
C SER A 207 -1.75 9.19 -21.99
N ILE A 208 -1.31 7.92 -22.06
CA ILE A 208 -0.27 7.37 -21.17
C ILE A 208 0.96 8.28 -21.08
N SER A 209 1.31 8.93 -22.19
CA SER A 209 2.40 9.91 -22.28
C SER A 209 2.27 11.11 -21.33
N LYS A 210 1.08 11.41 -20.80
CA LYS A 210 0.86 12.45 -19.78
C LYS A 210 1.44 12.08 -18.41
N LEU A 211 1.63 10.80 -18.12
CA LEU A 211 2.22 10.32 -16.87
C LEU A 211 3.75 10.50 -16.89
N LYS A 212 4.20 11.76 -16.89
CA LYS A 212 5.63 12.12 -17.06
C LYS A 212 6.53 11.62 -15.93
N ASN A 213 5.97 11.32 -14.76
CA ASN A 213 6.69 10.82 -13.59
C ASN A 213 6.65 9.28 -13.47
N LEU A 214 6.05 8.57 -14.42
CA LEU A 214 5.94 7.11 -14.37
C LEU A 214 7.32 6.48 -14.55
N ASP A 215 7.76 5.72 -13.55
CA ASP A 215 9.04 5.00 -13.53
C ASP A 215 8.85 3.47 -13.54
N PHE A 216 7.68 2.98 -13.08
CA PHE A 216 7.35 1.56 -13.03
C PHE A 216 5.98 1.30 -13.67
N LEU A 217 5.98 0.51 -14.75
CA LEU A 217 4.76 0.12 -15.47
C LEU A 217 4.71 -1.40 -15.72
N THR A 218 3.69 -2.08 -15.23
CA THR A 218 3.48 -3.50 -15.54
C THR A 218 2.13 -3.73 -16.21
N LEU A 219 2.16 -4.45 -17.32
CA LEU A 219 1.05 -4.77 -18.23
C LEU A 219 1.08 -6.25 -18.63
N ASN A 220 1.83 -7.09 -17.91
CA ASN A 220 2.00 -8.50 -18.22
C ASN A 220 0.65 -9.23 -18.18
N GLY A 221 0.40 -10.17 -19.09
CA GLY A 221 -0.83 -10.97 -19.06
C GLY A 221 -2.09 -10.17 -19.43
N ASN A 222 -1.97 -9.26 -20.38
CA ASN A 222 -3.09 -8.53 -20.98
C ASN A 222 -3.34 -9.02 -22.41
N LYS A 223 -4.11 -8.26 -23.19
CA LYS A 223 -4.48 -8.57 -24.58
C LYS A 223 -3.97 -7.52 -25.58
N LEU A 224 -2.92 -6.78 -25.22
CA LEU A 224 -2.42 -5.68 -26.04
C LEU A 224 -1.87 -6.19 -27.37
N THR A 225 -2.27 -5.57 -28.48
CA THR A 225 -1.78 -5.90 -29.82
C THR A 225 -0.76 -4.90 -30.36
N TYR A 226 -0.82 -3.65 -29.89
CA TYR A 226 0.15 -2.61 -30.19
C TYR A 226 0.32 -1.65 -29.01
N LEU A 227 1.41 -0.87 -29.04
CA LEU A 227 1.61 0.28 -28.16
C LEU A 227 1.52 1.58 -28.98
N PRO A 228 0.84 2.63 -28.47
CA PRO A 228 0.75 3.90 -29.19
C PRO A 228 2.13 4.56 -29.33
N ASN A 229 2.38 5.34 -30.39
CA ASN A 229 3.69 6.00 -30.58
C ASN A 229 4.09 6.90 -29.40
N SER A 230 3.12 7.47 -28.71
CA SER A 230 3.33 8.31 -27.52
C SER A 230 3.89 7.55 -26.32
N PHE A 231 3.88 6.22 -26.33
CA PHE A 231 4.56 5.39 -25.33
C PHE A 231 6.07 5.67 -25.28
N SER A 232 6.65 6.09 -26.41
CA SER A 232 8.05 6.50 -26.50
C SER A 232 8.40 7.78 -25.72
N GLU A 233 7.39 8.56 -25.31
CA GLU A 233 7.57 9.79 -24.52
C GLU A 233 7.76 9.54 -23.02
N LEU A 234 7.57 8.29 -22.57
CA LEU A 234 7.73 7.88 -21.17
C LEU A 234 9.21 7.75 -20.79
N ARG A 235 9.92 8.88 -20.83
CA ARG A 235 11.39 8.96 -20.62
C ARG A 235 11.83 8.63 -19.19
N GLY A 236 10.91 8.66 -18.23
CA GLY A 236 11.16 8.33 -16.83
C GLY A 236 11.08 6.84 -16.52
N LEU A 237 10.58 6.00 -17.45
CA LEU A 237 10.40 4.58 -17.19
C LEU A 237 11.73 3.87 -16.97
N PHE A 238 11.81 3.19 -15.84
CA PHE A 238 12.91 2.35 -15.41
C PHE A 238 12.57 0.87 -15.54
N PHE A 239 11.33 0.49 -15.20
CA PHE A 239 10.85 -0.89 -15.26
C PHE A 239 9.59 -0.98 -16.11
N MET A 240 9.58 -1.94 -17.03
CA MET A 240 8.43 -2.25 -17.87
C MET A 240 8.27 -3.75 -18.08
N ASP A 241 7.06 -4.27 -17.86
CA ASP A 241 6.72 -5.66 -18.16
C ASP A 241 5.50 -5.73 -19.09
N LEU A 242 5.73 -6.23 -20.31
CA LEU A 242 4.76 -6.39 -21.39
C LEU A 242 4.55 -7.87 -21.78
N ARG A 243 5.18 -8.81 -21.05
CA ARG A 243 5.10 -10.24 -21.38
C ARG A 243 3.65 -10.73 -21.43
N ASN A 244 3.42 -11.85 -22.11
CA ASN A 244 2.10 -12.48 -22.20
C ASN A 244 1.02 -11.50 -22.71
N ASN A 245 1.37 -10.72 -23.73
CA ASN A 245 0.44 -9.94 -24.56
C ASN A 245 0.45 -10.49 -26.00
N PHE A 246 -0.28 -9.86 -26.91
CA PHE A 246 -0.35 -10.22 -28.34
C PHE A 246 0.33 -9.16 -29.22
N LEU A 247 1.42 -8.55 -28.72
CA LEU A 247 2.08 -7.43 -29.40
C LEU A 247 2.66 -7.89 -30.74
N THR A 248 2.20 -7.28 -31.84
CA THR A 248 2.79 -7.45 -33.17
C THR A 248 3.71 -6.30 -33.54
N GLU A 249 3.47 -5.12 -32.96
CA GLU A 249 4.27 -3.91 -33.14
C GLU A 249 4.40 -3.16 -31.82
N ALA A 250 5.61 -2.68 -31.49
CA ALA A 250 5.86 -1.95 -30.26
C ALA A 250 6.82 -0.77 -30.49
N HIS A 251 6.30 0.46 -30.36
CA HIS A 251 7.12 1.67 -30.30
C HIS A 251 7.56 1.94 -28.86
N LEU A 252 8.58 1.19 -28.43
CA LEU A 252 9.10 1.26 -27.07
C LEU A 252 9.83 2.58 -26.80
N PRO A 253 9.80 3.11 -25.56
CA PRO A 253 10.61 4.26 -25.18
C PRO A 253 12.10 3.94 -25.27
N PHE A 254 12.87 4.92 -25.74
CA PHE A 254 14.32 4.85 -25.71
C PHE A 254 14.79 5.00 -24.26
N ILE A 255 15.23 3.91 -23.64
CA ILE A 255 15.71 3.93 -22.26
C ILE A 255 17.24 4.08 -22.26
N ARG A 256 17.74 5.14 -21.61
CA ARG A 256 19.17 5.50 -21.58
C ARG A 256 19.99 4.73 -20.53
N SER A 257 19.33 4.02 -19.62
CA SER A 257 19.98 3.39 -18.47
C SER A 257 20.34 1.92 -18.75
N ARG A 258 21.56 1.50 -18.37
CA ARG A 258 21.97 0.08 -18.40
C ARG A 258 21.19 -0.79 -17.41
N ASP A 259 20.55 -0.16 -16.42
CA ASP A 259 19.81 -0.83 -15.35
C ASP A 259 18.30 -0.90 -15.65
N SER A 260 17.85 -0.47 -16.84
CA SER A 260 16.44 -0.57 -17.20
C SER A 260 16.06 -2.00 -17.57
N HIS A 261 14.96 -2.48 -17.01
CA HIS A 261 14.43 -3.81 -17.28
C HIS A 261 13.13 -3.67 -18.09
N ILE A 262 13.24 -3.85 -19.40
CA ILE A 262 12.08 -4.01 -20.29
C ILE A 262 11.94 -5.49 -20.58
N LEU A 263 10.83 -6.07 -20.13
CA LEU A 263 10.43 -7.43 -20.44
C LEU A 263 9.31 -7.34 -21.47
N VAL A 264 9.50 -7.94 -22.65
CA VAL A 264 8.51 -7.96 -23.76
C VAL A 264 8.20 -9.38 -24.13
#